data_AF-A0A7W1DAY8-F1
#
_entry.id   AF-A0A7W1DAY8-F1
#
_cell.length_a   1.000
_cell.length_b   1.000
_cell.length_c   1.000
_cell.angle_alpha   90.00
_cell.angle_beta   90.00
_cell.angle_gamma   90.00
#
_symmetry.space_group_name_H-M   'P 1'
#
loop_
_entity.id
_entity.type
_entity.pdbx_description
1 polymer ?
#
loop_
_entity_poly.entity_id
_entity_poly.type
_entity_poly.pdbx_seq_one_letter_code
_entity_poly.pdbx_strand_id
1 'polypeptide(L)' 'MSLEKLMTAKDITEVFGIELQRVYELTRRKLLPCVRLGKRQYRYSRQAIERFIADGGNQEKENNGGNNG' A
#
# COMPACT_ATOMS: atom_id res chain seq x y z
N MET A 1 3.81 -6.94 17.86
CA MET A 1 2.91 -6.48 16.78
C MET A 1 1.80 -7.51 16.64
N SER A 2 0.55 -7.14 16.89
CA SER A 2 -0.61 -7.99 16.61
C SER A 2 -0.83 -8.11 15.11
N LEU A 3 -1.39 -9.23 14.65
CA LEU A 3 -1.80 -9.41 13.26
C LEU A 3 -3.03 -8.54 12.97
N GLU A 4 -2.81 -7.36 12.42
CA GLU A 4 -3.90 -6.46 12.00
C GLU A 4 -4.42 -6.82 10.61
N LYS A 5 -5.74 -6.62 10.43
CA LYS A 5 -6.39 -6.79 9.13
C LYS A 5 -5.85 -5.75 8.15
N LEU A 6 -5.30 -6.21 7.04
CA LEU A 6 -4.84 -5.31 5.97
C LEU A 6 -6.02 -4.65 5.25
N MET A 7 -5.82 -3.38 4.91
CA MET A 7 -6.76 -2.55 4.18
C MET A 7 -6.87 -2.97 2.70
N THR A 8 -8.04 -2.75 2.12
CA THR A 8 -8.32 -2.93 0.70
C THR A 8 -8.04 -1.65 -0.08
N ALA A 9 -8.00 -1.74 -1.42
CA ALA A 9 -7.90 -0.56 -2.26
C ALA A 9 -9.11 0.39 -2.10
N LYS A 10 -10.29 -0.12 -1.72
CA LYS A 10 -11.45 0.72 -1.43
C LYS A 10 -11.23 1.52 -0.14
N ASP A 11 -10.73 0.89 0.91
CA ASP A 11 -10.43 1.59 2.16
C ASP A 11 -9.41 2.72 1.93
N ILE A 12 -8.48 2.53 0.99
CA ILE A 12 -7.51 3.56 0.58
C ILE A 12 -8.17 4.73 -0.18
N THR A 13 -9.25 4.48 -0.94
CA THR A 13 -10.03 5.57 -1.55
C THR A 13 -10.63 6.49 -0.49
N GLU A 14 -11.08 5.93 0.63
CA GLU A 14 -11.65 6.69 1.75
C GLU A 14 -10.57 7.49 2.48
N VAL A 15 -9.38 6.91 2.69
CA VAL A 15 -8.26 7.59 3.36
C VAL A 15 -7.74 8.79 2.57
N PHE A 16 -7.51 8.62 1.26
CA PHE A 16 -6.89 9.67 0.44
C PHE A 16 -7.91 10.55 -0.29
N GLY A 17 -9.19 10.21 -0.30
CA GLY A 17 -10.23 10.94 -1.03
C GLY A 17 -10.03 10.90 -2.56
N ILE A 18 -9.51 9.80 -3.10
CA ILE A 18 -9.23 9.64 -4.54
C ILE A 18 -9.94 8.42 -5.11
N GLU A 19 -10.14 8.41 -6.43
CA GLU A 19 -10.81 7.31 -7.10
C GLU A 19 -10.03 5.98 -7.05
N LEU A 20 -10.75 4.87 -7.06
CA LEU A 20 -10.18 3.52 -7.00
C LEU A 20 -9.18 3.25 -8.15
N GLN A 21 -9.46 3.78 -9.35
CA GLN A 21 -8.56 3.68 -10.49
C GLN A 21 -7.21 4.35 -10.20
N ARG A 22 -7.24 5.53 -9.56
CA ARG A 22 -6.04 6.27 -9.18
C ARG A 22 -5.24 5.51 -8.12
N VAL A 23 -5.89 4.91 -7.13
CA VAL A 23 -5.23 4.03 -6.14
C VAL A 23 -4.46 2.90 -6.82
N TYR A 24 -5.07 2.20 -7.78
CA TYR A 24 -4.39 1.13 -8.50
C TYR A 24 -3.24 1.65 -9.38
N GLU A 25 -3.40 2.81 -10.01
CA GLU A 25 -2.32 3.43 -10.78
C GLU A 25 -1.09 3.69 -9.90
N LEU A 26 -1.28 4.38 -8.76
CA LEU A 26 -0.22 4.69 -7.81
C LEU A 26 0.45 3.42 -7.25
N THR A 27 -0.35 2.41 -6.93
CA THR A 27 0.13 1.13 -6.42
C THR A 27 0.99 0.39 -7.45
N ARG A 28 0.55 0.33 -8.72
CA ARG A 28 1.35 -0.27 -9.81
C ARG A 28 2.64 0.50 -10.07
N ARG A 29 2.62 1.81 -9.89
CA ARG A 29 3.80 2.68 -9.99
C ARG A 29 4.70 2.62 -8.75
N LYS A 30 4.36 1.80 -7.74
CA LYS A 30 5.09 1.70 -6.47
C LYS A 30 5.23 3.04 -5.75
N LEU A 31 4.16 3.84 -5.77
CA LEU A 31 4.07 5.12 -5.08
C LEU A 31 3.29 5.04 -3.76
N LEU A 32 2.67 3.88 -3.48
CA LEU A 32 1.98 3.60 -2.22
C LEU A 32 2.58 2.35 -1.58
N PRO A 33 2.76 2.32 -0.24
CA PRO A 33 3.25 1.14 0.44
C PRO A 33 2.17 0.06 0.38
N CYS A 34 2.48 -1.09 -0.22
CA CYS A 34 1.50 -2.16 -0.41
C CYS A 34 2.12 -3.54 -0.26
N VAL A 35 1.28 -4.48 0.17
CA VAL A 35 1.53 -5.92 0.14
C VAL A 35 0.82 -6.49 -1.07
N ARG A 36 1.58 -7.14 -1.96
CA ARG A 36 1.04 -7.82 -3.14
C ARG A 36 0.72 -9.27 -2.79
N LEU A 37 -0.56 -9.63 -2.88
CA LEU A 37 -1.04 -11.00 -2.72
C LEU A 37 -1.30 -11.61 -4.11
N GLY A 38 -0.34 -12.39 -4.60
CA GLY A 38 -0.41 -13.00 -5.93
C GLY A 38 -0.42 -11.98 -7.08
N LYS A 39 -1.08 -12.31 -8.19
CA LYS A 39 -0.94 -11.53 -9.43
C LYS A 39 -1.69 -10.20 -9.42
N ARG A 40 -2.87 -10.13 -8.80
CA ARG A 40 -3.83 -9.01 -8.98
C ARG A 40 -4.43 -8.44 -7.69
N GLN A 41 -4.04 -8.94 -6.52
CA GLN A 41 -4.59 -8.46 -5.25
C GLN A 41 -3.54 -7.63 -4.51
N TYR A 42 -3.94 -6.43 -4.11
CA TYR A 42 -3.14 -5.51 -3.31
C TYR A 42 -3.82 -5.26 -1.97
N ARG A 43 -3.00 -5.19 -0.94
CA ARG A 43 -3.39 -4.91 0.44
C ARG A 43 -2.47 -3.86 1.03
N TYR A 44 -2.94 -3.13 2.03
CA TYR A 44 -2.21 -2.00 2.58
C TYR A 44 -2.19 -2.13 4.11
N SER A 45 -1.02 -1.97 4.70
CA SER A 45 -0.91 -1.87 6.15
C SER A 45 -1.38 -0.49 6.58
N ARG A 46 -2.30 -0.43 7.56
CA ARG A 46 -2.76 0.83 8.15
C ARG A 46 -1.56 1.66 8.62
N GLN A 47 -0.69 1.06 9.42
CA GLN A 47 0.49 1.74 9.97
C GLN A 47 1.43 2.24 8.86
N ALA A 48 1.62 1.49 7.77
CA ALA A 48 2.49 1.93 6.68
C ALA A 48 1.90 3.12 5.92
N ILE A 49 0.57 3.16 5.75
CA ILE A 49 -0.12 4.30 5.13
C ILE A 49 -0.08 5.53 6.04
N GLU A 50 -0.30 5.35 7.34
CA GLU A 50 -0.21 6.45 8.32
C GLU A 50 1.20 7.06 8.34
N ARG A 51 2.25 6.22 8.33
CA ARG A 51 3.64 6.69 8.21
C ARG A 51 3.88 7.40 6.89
N PHE A 52 3.45 6.81 5.77
CA PHE A 52 3.57 7.43 4.46
C PHE A 52 2.93 8.83 4.39
N ILE A 53 1.78 9.03 5.05
CA ILE A 53 1.14 10.34 5.17
C ILE A 53 1.99 11.28 6.03
N ALA A 54 2.46 10.82 7.19
CA ALA A 54 3.29 11.60 8.10
C ALA A 54 4.61 12.05 7.45
N ASP A 55 5.20 11.20 6.60
CA ASP A 55 6.46 11.43 5.91
C ASP A 55 6.29 12.23 4.59
N GLY A 56 5.09 12.78 4.32
CA GLY A 56 4.82 13.60 3.13
C GLY A 56 4.83 12.82 1.82
N GLY A 57 4.59 11.51 1.86
CA GLY A 57 4.56 10.63 0.70
C GLY A 57 5.92 10.14 0.23
N ASN A 58 6.97 10.28 1.05
CA ASN A 58 8.28 9.76 0.73
C ASN A 58 8.36 8.25 1.05
N GLN A 59 8.80 7.45 0.08
CA GLN A 59 9.01 6.02 0.29
C GLN A 59 10.47 5.79 0.65
N GLU A 60 10.82 5.80 1.94
CA GLU A 60 12.06 5.17 2.36
C GLU A 60 11.97 3.68 2.00
N LYS A 61 12.87 3.24 1.12
CA LYS A 61 12.82 1.88 0.57
C LYS A 61 13.21 0.88 1.65
N GLU A 62 12.24 0.33 2.37
CA GLU A 62 12.40 -0.97 3.00
C GLU A 62 12.36 -2.05 1.91
N ASN A 63 13.51 -2.26 1.25
CA ASN A 63 13.77 -3.42 0.42
C ASN A 63 13.68 -4.68 1.29
N ASN A 64 12.68 -5.53 1.08
CA ASN A 64 12.75 -6.93 1.53
C ASN A 64 11.97 -7.88 0.61
N GLY A 65 12.72 -8.82 0.02
CA GLY A 65 12.22 -10.17 -0.28
C GLY A 65 11.58 -10.41 -1.65
N GLY A 66 12.34 -10.20 -2.72
CA GLY A 66 12.10 -11.00 -3.92
C GLY A 66 12.56 -12.45 -3.66
N ASN A 67 11.63 -13.33 -3.32
CA ASN A 67 11.81 -14.77 -3.47
C ASN A 67 10.90 -15.24 -4.61
N ASN A 68 11.49 -15.63 -5.73
CA ASN A 68 10.83 -16.41 -6.78
C ASN A 68 11.90 -17.23 -7.51
N GLY A 69 11.92 -18.54 -7.21
CA GLY A 69 12.34 -19.61 -8.12
C GLY A 69 13.84 -19.81 -8.26
#